data_AF-A0A7V3WDF4-F1
#
_entry.id   AF-A0A7V3WDF4-F1
#
_cell.length_a   1.000
_cell.length_b   1.000
_cell.length_c   1.000
_cell.angle_alpha   90.00
_cell.angle_beta   90.00
_cell.angle_gamma   90.00
#
_symmetry.space_group_name_H-M   'P 1'
#
loop_
_entity.id
_entity.type
_entity.pdbx_description
1 polymer ?
#
loop_
_entity_poly.entity_id
_entity_poly.type
_entity_poly.pdbx_seq_one_letter_code
_entity_poly.pdbx_strand_id
1 'polypeptide(L)' 'MNTATRWRRLLRASLLVLAVGGVFLLIPLPMLPASVLTYRQAVVVFGVVVTLGKLLYDTLFYDHYWP' A
#
# COMPACT_ATOMS: atom_id res chain seq x y z
N MET A 1 -1.78 9.13 21.08
CA MET A 1 -0.69 8.14 20.76
C MET A 1 0.66 8.85 20.70
N ASN A 2 1.73 8.30 21.28
CA ASN A 2 3.07 8.93 21.25
C ASN A 2 3.63 8.97 19.81
N THR A 3 4.39 10.01 19.46
CA THR A 3 4.95 10.25 18.11
C THR A 3 5.75 9.04 17.61
N ALA A 4 6.57 8.44 18.46
CA ALA A 4 7.35 7.23 18.13
C ALA A 4 6.47 5.99 17.84
N THR A 5 5.26 5.92 18.39
CA THR A 5 4.32 4.83 18.13
C THR A 5 3.60 5.05 16.80
N ARG A 6 3.27 6.30 16.45
CA ARG A 6 2.70 6.69 15.15
C ARG A 6 3.64 6.34 14.00
N TRP A 7 4.91 6.74 14.08
CA TRP A 7 5.89 6.42 13.05
C TRP A 7 6.15 4.91 12.91
N ARG A 8 6.16 4.17 14.02
CA ARG A 8 6.26 2.70 13.97
C ARG A 8 5.05 2.04 13.31
N ARG A 9 3.84 2.56 13.56
CA ARG A 9 2.62 2.08 12.90
C ARG A 9 2.66 2.35 11.40
N LEU A 10 3.05 3.57 11.00
CA LEU A 10 3.23 3.92 9.58
C LEU A 10 4.23 2.99 8.91
N LEU A 11 5.42 2.78 9.49
CA LEU A 11 6.43 1.88 8.95
C LEU A 11 5.90 0.45 8.76
N ARG A 12 5.24 -0.11 9.77
CA ARG A 12 4.65 -1.46 9.67
C ARG A 12 3.56 -1.54 8.61
N ALA A 13 2.70 -0.53 8.52
CA ALA A 13 1.64 -0.47 7.51
C ALA A 13 2.22 -0.35 6.10
N SER A 14 3.23 0.51 5.90
CA SER A 14 3.92 0.67 4.62
C SER A 14 4.62 -0.63 4.19
N LEU A 15 5.30 -1.32 5.11
CA LEU A 15 5.90 -2.63 4.83
C LEU A 15 4.85 -3.67 4.44
N LEU A 16 3.69 -3.68 5.09
CA LEU A 16 2.57 -4.54 4.72
C LEU A 16 2.05 -4.24 3.32
N VAL A 17 1.85 -2.97 2.97
CA VAL A 17 1.40 -2.56 1.62
C VAL A 17 2.42 -3.00 0.56
N LEU A 18 3.71 -2.80 0.82
CA LEU A 18 4.78 -3.24 -0.08
C LEU A 18 4.83 -4.76 -0.23
N ALA A 19 4.69 -5.50 0.87
CA ALA A 19 4.66 -6.96 0.85
C ALA A 19 3.46 -7.47 0.03
N VAL A 20 2.27 -6.93 0.27
CA VAL A 20 1.05 -7.29 -0.47
C VAL A 20 1.18 -6.91 -1.95
N GLY A 21 1.71 -5.73 -2.26
CA GLY A 21 1.99 -5.31 -3.64
C GLY A 21 2.97 -6.25 -4.35
N GLY A 22 4.06 -6.64 -3.68
CA GLY A 22 5.03 -7.60 -4.20
C GLY A 22 4.41 -8.98 -4.46
N VAL A 23 3.56 -9.46 -3.55
CA VAL A 23 2.78 -10.69 -3.73
C VAL A 23 1.88 -10.57 -4.97
N PHE A 24 1.18 -9.46 -5.15
CA PHE A 24 0.37 -9.19 -6.34
C PHE A 24 1.17 -8.97 -7.63
N LEU A 25 2.50 -8.84 -7.59
CA LEU A 25 3.35 -8.85 -8.78
C LEU A 25 3.88 -10.25 -9.08
N LEU A 26 4.22 -11.03 -8.05
CA LEU A 26 4.95 -12.29 -8.18
C LEU A 26 4.04 -13.52 -8.28
N ILE A 27 2.81 -13.48 -7.74
CA ILE A 27 1.91 -14.62 -7.83
C ILE A 27 1.51 -14.84 -9.30
N PRO A 28 1.74 -16.01 -9.89
CA PRO A 28 1.18 -16.31 -11.20
C PRO A 28 -0.35 -16.31 -11.10
N LEU A 29 -1.01 -15.53 -11.95
CA LEU A 29 -2.48 -15.47 -12.04
C LEU A 29 -2.91 -16.17 -13.35
N PRO A 30 -2.98 -17.51 -13.35
CA PRO A 30 -3.19 -18.29 -14.58
C PRO A 30 -4.59 -18.16 -15.20
N MET A 31 -5.53 -17.49 -14.54
CA MET A 31 -6.94 -17.44 -14.97
C MET A 31 -7.40 -16.08 -15.51
N LEU A 32 -6.50 -15.11 -15.69
CA LEU A 32 -6.87 -13.78 -16.19
C LEU A 32 -6.58 -13.62 -17.69
N PRO A 33 -7.43 -12.89 -18.44
CA PRO A 33 -7.18 -12.56 -19.84
C PRO A 33 -5.85 -11.82 -20.02
N ALA A 34 -5.16 -12.05 -21.14
CA ALA A 34 -3.89 -11.39 -21.45
C ALA A 34 -3.97 -9.86 -21.37
N SER A 35 -5.11 -9.27 -21.79
CA SER A 35 -5.36 -7.83 -21.69
C SER A 35 -5.29 -7.30 -20.25
N VAL A 36 -5.78 -8.07 -19.27
CA VAL A 36 -5.74 -7.71 -17.84
C VAL A 36 -4.32 -7.90 -17.29
N LEU A 37 -3.63 -8.94 -17.74
CA LEU A 37 -2.24 -9.23 -17.34
C LEU A 37 -1.28 -8.13 -17.82
N THR A 38 -1.53 -7.50 -18.98
CA THR A 38 -0.74 -6.36 -19.47
C THR A 38 -0.78 -5.16 -18.53
N TYR A 39 -1.95 -4.83 -17.97
CA TYR A 39 -2.11 -3.68 -17.07
C TYR A 39 -1.87 -4.01 -15.60
N ARG A 40 -1.72 -5.29 -15.26
CA ARG A 40 -1.53 -5.75 -13.88
C ARG A 40 -0.45 -4.97 -13.13
N GLN A 41 0.73 -4.82 -13.75
CA GLN A 41 1.84 -4.11 -13.11
C GLN A 41 1.48 -2.65 -12.82
N ALA A 42 0.88 -1.96 -13.80
CA ALA A 42 0.46 -0.57 -13.63
C ALA A 42 -0.58 -0.42 -12.52
N VAL A 43 -1.58 -1.32 -12.47
CA VAL A 43 -2.62 -1.31 -11.43
C VAL A 43 -2.04 -1.56 -10.05
N VAL A 44 -1.13 -2.53 -9.91
CA VAL A 44 -0.50 -2.84 -8.62
C VAL A 44 0.37 -1.68 -8.15
N VAL A 45 1.22 -1.12 -9.03
CA VAL A 45 2.06 0.04 -8.69
C VAL A 45 1.21 1.25 -8.32
N PHE A 46 0.18 1.54 -9.10
CA PHE A 46 -0.77 2.62 -8.80
C PHE A 46 -1.43 2.42 -7.43
N GLY A 47 -1.95 1.21 -7.16
CA GLY A 47 -2.57 0.88 -5.88
C GLY A 47 -1.61 1.02 -4.69
N VAL A 48 -0.36 0.58 -4.84
CA VAL A 48 0.68 0.74 -3.81
C VAL A 48 0.95 2.22 -3.55
N VAL A 49 1.18 3.03 -4.59
CA VAL A 49 1.47 4.46 -4.45
C VAL A 49 0.31 5.20 -3.78
N VAL A 50 -0.92 4.97 -4.24
CA VAL A 50 -2.12 5.61 -3.66
C VAL A 50 -2.29 5.21 -2.19
N THR A 51 -2.12 3.94 -1.87
CA THR A 51 -2.30 3.45 -0.49
C THR A 51 -1.22 3.98 0.45
N LEU A 52 0.04 4.06 -0.01
CA LEU A 52 1.13 4.66 0.76
C LEU A 52 0.91 6.17 0.96
N GLY A 53 0.50 6.88 -0.08
CA GLY A 53 0.15 8.29 0.01
C GLY A 53 -0.97 8.54 1.00
N LYS A 54 -2.02 7.71 0.97
CA LYS A 54 -3.12 7.76 1.94
C LYS A 54 -2.65 7.48 3.36
N LEU A 55 -1.86 6.43 3.58
CA LEU A 55 -1.31 6.11 4.91
C LEU A 55 -0.47 7.26 5.47
N LEU A 56 0.32 7.91 4.63
CA LEU A 56 1.09 9.09 5.01
C LEU A 56 0.18 10.26 5.37
N TYR A 57 -0.82 10.54 4.53
CA TYR A 57 -1.80 11.60 4.78
C TYR A 57 -2.57 11.37 6.09
N ASP A 58 -3.07 10.15 6.30
CA ASP A 58 -3.78 9.77 7.51
C ASP A 58 -2.87 9.89 8.73
N THR A 59 -1.62 9.44 8.63
CA THR A 59 -0.66 9.56 9.73
C THR A 59 -0.30 11.00 10.04
N LEU A 60 -0.18 11.88 9.05
CA LEU A 60 0.24 13.28 9.25
C LEU A 60 -0.92 14.16 9.73
N PHE A 61 -2.12 13.98 9.17
CA PHE A 61 -3.25 14.86 9.38
C PHE A 61 -4.34 14.18 10.22
N TYR A 62 -4.86 13.03 9.79
CA TYR A 62 -6.04 12.43 10.41
C TYR A 62 -5.78 11.93 11.84
N ASP A 63 -4.73 11.13 12.05
CA ASP A 63 -4.26 10.65 13.35
C ASP A 63 -3.71 11.79 14.24
N HIS A 64 -3.44 12.96 13.66
CA HIS A 64 -3.02 14.14 14.43
C HIS A 64 -4.22 14.87 15.04
N TYR A 65 -5.28 15.05 14.26
CA TYR A 65 -6.47 15.80 14.68
C TYR A 65 -7.50 14.93 15.41
N TRP A 66 -7.58 13.62 15.10
CA TRP A 66 -8.44 12.63 15.77
C TRP A 66 -7.67 11.33 16.09
N PRO A 67 -6.95 11.31 17.23
CA PRO A 67 -6.08 10.18 17.64
C PRO A 67 -6.81 8.96 18.20
#